data_AF-A0A842TF41-F1
#
_entry.id   AF-A0A842TF41-F1
#
_cell.length_a   1.000
_cell.length_b   1.000
_cell.length_c   1.000
_cell.angle_alpha   90.00
_cell.angle_beta   90.00
_cell.angle_gamma   90.00
#
_symmetry.space_group_name_H-M   'P 1'
#
loop_
_entity.id
_entity.type
_entity.pdbx_description
1 polymer ?
#
loop_
_entity_poly.entity_id
_entity_poly.type
_entity_poly.pdbx_seq_one_letter_code
_entity_poly.pdbx_strand_id
1 'polypeptide(L)'
;MTTIINLFLAYLILIPFIVINLLFSIGNFVQNKIGEVLYERVEIENERINHHETAFKTINILIWISVGIIGVLFLENPISFEAIFVLLAFRNGATLSKRFVFGLHDTRIIKNTFSKNRITRIISKIIIISIVVELSFLLAWGVIYQSIDAYVKTFFGLEGNMFVFLIWIIGLIYGIVFSSIQSWFSNDFLLKNEISIALLVAGEFFKQKIEDKTGFFRRFSKD
;
A
#
# COMPACT_ATOMS: atom_id res chain seq x y z
N MET A 1 5.68 -30.67 -11.99
CA MET A 1 6.94 -29.97 -11.63
C MET A 1 6.81 -28.45 -11.82
N THR A 2 6.23 -27.99 -12.93
CA THR A 2 5.88 -26.57 -13.21
C THR A 2 4.95 -25.94 -12.16
N THR A 3 3.91 -26.65 -11.71
CA THR A 3 2.97 -26.16 -10.69
C THR A 3 3.62 -25.86 -9.34
N ILE A 4 4.55 -26.70 -8.87
CA ILE A 4 5.25 -26.49 -7.60
C ILE A 4 6.20 -25.28 -7.68
N ILE A 5 6.88 -25.10 -8.81
CA ILE A 5 7.78 -23.97 -9.05
C ILE A 5 6.99 -22.65 -9.11
N ASN A 6 5.85 -22.64 -9.80
CA ASN A 6 4.96 -21.47 -9.86
C ASN A 6 4.43 -21.11 -8.46
N LEU A 7 4.01 -22.11 -7.67
CA LEU A 7 3.57 -21.90 -6.30
C LEU A 7 4.68 -21.27 -5.44
N PHE A 8 5.90 -21.80 -5.54
CA PHE A 8 7.06 -21.28 -4.80
C PHE A 8 7.41 -19.83 -5.20
N LEU A 9 7.47 -19.54 -6.50
CA LEU A 9 7.69 -18.18 -7.02
C LEU A 9 6.62 -17.21 -6.52
N ALA A 10 5.36 -17.66 -6.49
CA ALA A 10 4.28 -16.84 -6.01
C ALA A 10 4.40 -16.52 -4.52
N TYR A 11 4.75 -17.50 -3.67
CA TYR A 11 5.03 -17.24 -2.26
C TYR A 11 6.21 -16.28 -2.09
N LEU A 12 7.26 -16.43 -2.90
CA LEU A 12 8.42 -15.56 -2.86
C LEU A 12 8.08 -14.10 -3.20
N ILE A 13 7.04 -13.84 -3.99
CA ILE A 13 6.55 -12.47 -4.30
C ILE A 13 5.50 -12.02 -3.28
N LEU A 14 4.56 -12.89 -2.92
CA LEU A 14 3.43 -12.58 -2.06
C LEU A 14 3.86 -12.31 -0.61
N ILE A 15 4.85 -13.04 -0.10
CA ILE A 15 5.35 -12.85 1.28
C ILE A 15 5.93 -11.44 1.44
N PRO A 16 6.89 -10.96 0.62
CA PRO A 16 7.34 -9.58 0.67
C PRO A 16 6.21 -8.57 0.50
N PHE A 17 5.28 -8.81 -0.43
CA PHE A 17 4.11 -7.95 -0.63
C PHE A 17 3.27 -7.79 0.66
N ILE A 18 2.95 -8.91 1.30
CA ILE A 18 2.19 -8.93 2.56
C ILE A 18 2.99 -8.25 3.65
N VAL A 19 4.27 -8.61 3.83
CA VAL A 19 5.14 -8.05 4.87
C VAL A 19 5.26 -6.54 4.74
N ILE A 20 5.50 -6.01 3.53
CA ILE A 20 5.61 -4.57 3.31
C ILE A 20 4.28 -3.86 3.60
N ASN A 21 3.16 -4.41 3.13
CA ASN A 21 1.85 -3.85 3.43
C ASN A 21 1.50 -3.91 4.94
N LEU A 22 1.97 -4.95 5.63
CA LEU A 22 1.82 -5.09 7.07
C LEU A 22 2.67 -4.07 7.81
N LEU A 23 3.91 -3.83 7.37
CA LEU A 23 4.79 -2.78 7.90
C LEU A 23 4.17 -1.39 7.74
N PHE A 24 3.58 -1.07 6.58
CA PHE A 24 2.85 0.18 6.41
C PHE A 24 1.65 0.27 7.37
N SER A 25 0.93 -0.84 7.58
CA SER A 25 -0.20 -0.85 8.50
C SER A 25 0.21 -0.69 9.97
N ILE A 26 1.31 -1.33 10.38
CA ILE A 26 1.87 -1.19 11.74
C ILE A 26 2.41 0.23 11.92
N GLY A 27 3.12 0.77 10.93
CA GLY A 27 3.63 2.13 10.98
C GLY A 27 2.51 3.16 11.15
N ASN A 28 1.38 2.99 10.45
CA ASN A 28 0.18 3.82 10.68
C ASN A 28 -0.33 3.72 12.12
N PHE A 29 -0.40 2.50 12.67
CA PHE A 29 -0.89 2.27 14.02
C PHE A 29 0.01 2.93 15.07
N VAL A 30 1.33 2.75 14.93
CA VAL A 30 2.34 3.32 15.83
C VAL A 30 2.33 4.86 15.74
N GLN A 31 2.24 5.44 14.54
CA GLN A 31 2.17 6.90 14.38
C GLN A 31 0.91 7.49 15.00
N ASN A 32 -0.25 6.85 14.81
CA ASN A 32 -1.49 7.31 15.42
C ASN A 32 -1.41 7.26 16.96
N LYS A 33 -0.82 6.18 17.52
CA LYS A 33 -0.66 6.03 18.99
C LYS A 33 0.37 6.99 19.58
N ILE A 34 1.51 7.19 18.92
CA ILE A 34 2.53 8.15 19.36
C ILE A 34 1.99 9.58 19.22
N GLY A 35 1.24 9.87 18.17
CA GLY A 35 0.51 11.12 18.00
C GLY A 35 -0.40 11.38 19.19
N GLU A 36 -1.33 10.46 19.51
CA GLU A 36 -2.23 10.57 20.66
C GLU A 36 -1.47 10.88 21.97
N VAL A 37 -0.38 10.16 22.25
CA VAL A 37 0.41 10.33 23.49
C VAL A 37 1.21 11.64 23.54
N LEU A 38 1.71 12.11 22.38
CA LEU A 38 2.43 13.38 22.29
C LEU A 38 1.47 14.57 22.35
N TYR A 39 0.28 14.47 21.75
CA TYR A 39 -0.75 15.51 21.80
C TYR A 39 -1.43 15.60 23.17
N GLU A 40 -1.55 14.51 23.93
CA GLU A 40 -2.02 14.57 25.32
C GLU A 40 -1.09 15.37 26.26
N ARG A 41 0.20 15.52 25.91
CA ARG A 41 1.20 16.20 26.75
C ARG A 41 1.52 17.62 26.30
N VAL A 42 1.04 18.03 25.14
CA VAL A 42 1.29 19.36 24.59
C VAL A 42 -0.07 19.93 24.26
N GLU A 43 -0.50 20.98 24.98
CA GLU A 43 -1.72 21.77 24.73
C GLU A 43 -1.68 22.49 23.37
N ILE A 44 -1.40 21.77 22.28
CA ILE A 44 -1.59 22.24 20.92
C ILE A 44 -3.03 21.91 20.56
N GLU A 45 -3.75 22.98 20.30
CA GLU A 45 -5.16 23.05 20.00
C GLU A 45 -5.63 21.95 19.04
N ASN A 46 -6.76 21.38 19.42
CA ASN A 46 -7.31 20.10 19.02
C ASN A 46 -7.96 20.13 17.63
N GLU A 47 -7.31 20.73 16.63
CA GLU A 47 -7.87 20.90 15.28
C GLU A 47 -7.21 19.97 14.26
N ARG A 48 -7.31 18.65 14.46
CA ARG A 48 -7.33 17.73 13.29
C ARG A 48 -7.74 16.29 13.57
N ILE A 49 -8.73 16.06 14.43
CA ILE A 49 -9.53 14.84 14.28
C ILE A 49 -10.38 15.03 13.02
N ASN A 50 -9.78 14.81 11.85
CA ASN A 50 -10.45 14.87 10.55
C ASN A 50 -11.50 13.74 10.51
N HIS A 51 -12.70 14.00 11.01
CA HIS A 51 -13.83 13.07 10.98
C HIS A 51 -14.07 12.51 9.57
N HIS A 52 -13.76 13.31 8.55
CA HIS A 52 -13.83 12.93 7.15
C HIS A 52 -12.80 11.83 6.80
N GLU A 53 -11.55 11.93 7.28
CA GLU A 53 -10.52 10.92 7.04
C GLU A 53 -10.89 9.57 7.65
N THR A 54 -11.43 9.58 8.88
CA THR A 54 -11.93 8.37 9.55
C THR A 54 -13.14 7.78 8.83
N ALA A 55 -14.11 8.61 8.43
CA ALA A 55 -15.28 8.17 7.67
C ALA A 55 -14.88 7.53 6.32
N PHE A 56 -13.99 8.17 5.57
CA PHE A 56 -13.48 7.62 4.30
C PHE A 56 -12.75 6.29 4.51
N LYS A 57 -11.98 6.15 5.58
CA LYS A 57 -11.30 4.89 5.92
C LYS A 57 -12.30 3.78 6.22
N THR A 58 -13.34 4.06 7.01
CA THR A 58 -14.40 3.09 7.36
C THR A 58 -15.19 2.66 6.13
N ILE A 59 -15.62 3.61 5.29
CA ILE A 59 -16.34 3.33 4.04
C ILE A 59 -15.51 2.41 3.13
N ASN A 60 -14.21 2.72 2.97
CA ASN A 60 -13.32 1.90 2.14
C ASN A 60 -13.15 0.48 2.67
N ILE A 61 -13.06 0.29 4.01
CA ILE A 61 -13.00 -1.04 4.62
C ILE A 61 -14.31 -1.80 4.39
N LEU A 62 -15.47 -1.17 4.58
CA LEU A 62 -16.77 -1.79 4.38
C LEU A 62 -16.97 -2.22 2.92
N ILE A 63 -16.63 -1.36 1.97
CA ILE A 63 -16.71 -1.67 0.53
C ILE A 63 -15.77 -2.82 0.20
N TRP A 64 -14.52 -2.78 0.67
CA TRP A 64 -13.58 -3.88 0.44
C TRP A 64 -14.07 -5.21 0.99
N ILE A 65 -14.53 -5.26 2.24
CA ILE A 65 -15.04 -6.49 2.86
C ILE A 65 -16.27 -6.99 2.10
N SER A 66 -17.18 -6.10 1.72
CA SER A 66 -18.38 -6.47 0.97
C SER A 66 -18.03 -7.06 -0.39
N VAL A 67 -17.20 -6.38 -1.19
CA VAL A 67 -16.77 -6.87 -2.51
C VAL A 67 -15.96 -8.16 -2.39
N GLY A 68 -15.09 -8.27 -1.38
CA GLY A 68 -14.28 -9.45 -1.13
C GLY A 68 -15.14 -10.66 -0.76
N ILE A 69 -16.07 -10.52 0.19
CA ILE A 69 -16.99 -11.61 0.57
C ILE A 69 -17.85 -12.02 -0.61
N ILE A 70 -18.47 -11.06 -1.30
CA ILE A 70 -19.28 -11.35 -2.49
C ILE A 70 -18.45 -12.10 -3.53
N GLY A 71 -17.25 -11.61 -3.83
CA GLY A 71 -16.34 -12.24 -4.78
C GLY A 71 -15.96 -13.68 -4.40
N VAL A 72 -15.66 -13.94 -3.12
CA VAL A 72 -15.33 -15.28 -2.62
C VAL A 72 -16.53 -16.22 -2.70
N LEU A 73 -17.75 -15.74 -2.45
CA LEU A 73 -18.97 -16.54 -2.59
C LEU A 73 -19.28 -16.95 -4.04
N PHE A 74 -18.70 -16.26 -5.02
CA PHE A 74 -18.80 -16.62 -6.44
C PHE A 74 -17.79 -17.71 -6.88
N LEU A 75 -16.85 -18.12 -6.01
CA LEU A 75 -15.91 -19.20 -6.31
C LEU A 75 -16.55 -20.58 -6.19
N GLU A 76 -16.02 -21.58 -6.93
CA GLU A 76 -16.44 -22.98 -6.78
C GLU A 76 -16.10 -23.52 -5.39
N ASN A 77 -14.92 -23.15 -4.91
CA ASN A 77 -14.42 -23.52 -3.60
C ASN A 77 -14.05 -22.25 -2.81
N PRO A 78 -14.94 -21.73 -1.94
CA PRO A 78 -14.69 -20.52 -1.15
C PRO A 78 -13.52 -20.63 -0.16
N ILE A 79 -13.05 -21.85 0.14
CA ILE A 79 -11.96 -22.13 1.11
C ILE A 79 -10.62 -22.32 0.39
N SER A 80 -10.57 -22.05 -0.92
CA SER A 80 -9.38 -22.26 -1.73
C SER A 80 -8.37 -21.10 -1.62
N PHE A 81 -7.14 -21.33 -2.08
CA PHE A 81 -6.08 -20.31 -2.06
C PHE A 81 -6.42 -19.11 -2.96
N GLU A 82 -7.17 -19.35 -4.02
CA GLU A 82 -7.70 -18.36 -4.96
C GLU A 82 -8.64 -17.35 -4.28
N ALA A 83 -9.33 -17.76 -3.21
CA ALA A 83 -10.17 -16.87 -2.41
C ALA A 83 -9.37 -15.71 -1.82
N ILE A 84 -8.09 -15.93 -1.48
CA ILE A 84 -7.19 -14.87 -1.00
C ILE A 84 -6.92 -13.86 -2.12
N PHE A 85 -6.69 -14.32 -3.35
CA PHE A 85 -6.48 -13.44 -4.50
C PHE A 85 -7.72 -12.63 -4.84
N VAL A 86 -8.90 -13.24 -4.84
CA VAL A 86 -10.17 -12.54 -5.04
C VAL A 86 -10.39 -11.47 -3.96
N LEU A 87 -10.17 -11.83 -2.70
CA LEU A 87 -10.34 -10.90 -1.57
C LEU A 87 -9.33 -9.74 -1.62
N LEU A 88 -8.11 -9.99 -2.11
CA LEU A 88 -7.07 -8.97 -2.23
C LEU A 88 -7.14 -8.16 -3.53
N ALA A 89 -7.74 -8.69 -4.60
CA ALA A 89 -7.74 -8.06 -5.92
C ALA A 89 -8.35 -6.65 -5.90
N PHE A 90 -9.55 -6.52 -5.33
CA PHE A 90 -10.22 -5.22 -5.21
C PHE A 90 -9.38 -4.24 -4.38
N ARG A 91 -8.90 -4.69 -3.22
CA ARG A 91 -8.09 -3.87 -2.31
C ARG A 91 -6.80 -3.40 -2.97
N ASN A 92 -6.11 -4.28 -3.67
CA ASN A 92 -4.85 -3.96 -4.33
C ASN A 92 -5.08 -2.95 -5.47
N GLY A 93 -6.08 -3.17 -6.33
CA GLY A 93 -6.43 -2.20 -7.38
C GLY A 93 -6.78 -0.82 -6.81
N ALA A 94 -7.60 -0.78 -5.75
CA ALA A 94 -7.98 0.46 -5.07
C ALA A 94 -6.78 1.14 -4.39
N THR A 95 -5.88 0.37 -3.77
CA THR A 95 -4.70 0.90 -3.08
C THR A 95 -3.68 1.44 -4.07
N LEU A 96 -3.45 0.75 -5.20
CA LEU A 96 -2.56 1.19 -6.26
C LEU A 96 -2.98 2.55 -6.80
N SER A 97 -4.24 2.67 -7.23
CA SER A 97 -4.78 3.92 -7.79
C SER A 97 -4.81 5.05 -6.75
N LYS A 98 -5.20 4.75 -5.51
CA LYS A 98 -5.16 5.72 -4.42
C LYS A 98 -3.75 6.27 -4.19
N ARG A 99 -2.74 5.41 -4.09
CA ARG A 99 -1.34 5.81 -3.93
C ARG A 99 -0.85 6.65 -5.11
N PHE A 100 -1.28 6.33 -6.32
CA PHE A 100 -0.95 7.10 -7.50
C PHE A 100 -1.55 8.52 -7.45
N VAL A 101 -2.87 8.64 -7.24
CA VAL A 101 -3.56 9.94 -7.19
C VAL A 101 -3.04 10.80 -6.04
N PHE A 102 -2.93 10.24 -4.84
CA PHE A 102 -2.40 10.98 -3.70
C PHE A 102 -0.93 11.33 -3.88
N GLY A 103 -0.15 10.46 -4.51
CA GLY A 103 1.24 10.73 -4.82
C GLY A 103 1.42 11.94 -5.74
N LEU A 104 0.56 12.07 -6.75
CA LEU A 104 0.54 13.25 -7.64
C LEU A 104 0.12 14.51 -6.88
N HIS A 105 -0.91 14.41 -6.05
CA HIS A 105 -1.40 15.50 -5.20
C HIS A 105 -0.31 16.00 -4.24
N ASP A 106 0.25 15.11 -3.44
CA ASP A 106 1.24 15.45 -2.41
C ASP A 106 2.54 15.96 -3.03
N THR A 107 2.96 15.40 -4.17
CA THR A 107 4.13 15.92 -4.92
C THR A 107 3.89 17.35 -5.41
N ARG A 108 2.65 17.69 -5.81
CA ARG A 108 2.29 19.06 -6.20
C ARG A 108 2.35 20.01 -5.00
N ILE A 109 1.80 19.61 -3.85
CA ILE A 109 1.89 20.39 -2.61
C ILE A 109 3.36 20.64 -2.24
N ILE A 110 4.20 19.60 -2.21
CA ILE A 110 5.62 19.75 -1.82
C ILE A 110 6.37 20.70 -2.74
N LYS A 111 6.15 20.62 -4.05
CA LYS A 111 6.78 21.52 -5.02
C LYS A 111 6.38 22.98 -4.80
N ASN A 112 5.15 23.22 -4.37
CA ASN A 112 4.65 24.57 -4.11
C ASN A 112 5.08 25.10 -2.74
N THR A 113 5.23 24.23 -1.73
CA THR A 113 5.54 24.63 -0.34
C THR A 113 7.04 24.63 -0.02
N PHE A 114 7.84 23.73 -0.60
CA PHE A 114 9.25 23.56 -0.26
C PHE A 114 10.17 23.79 -1.46
N SER A 115 11.05 24.78 -1.39
CA SER A 115 12.02 25.10 -2.46
C SER A 115 13.18 24.08 -2.58
N LYS A 116 13.36 23.19 -1.60
CA LYS A 116 14.45 22.20 -1.58
C LYS A 116 14.12 20.96 -2.42
N ASN A 117 14.64 20.95 -3.65
CA ASN A 117 14.59 19.81 -4.60
C ASN A 117 14.95 18.43 -4.02
N ARG A 118 15.75 18.37 -2.94
CA ARG A 118 16.17 17.10 -2.33
C ARG A 118 15.05 16.39 -1.58
N ILE A 119 14.20 17.13 -0.86
CA ILE A 119 13.09 16.56 -0.08
C ILE A 119 12.01 16.04 -1.03
N THR A 120 11.68 16.84 -2.05
CA THR A 120 10.75 16.46 -3.14
C THR A 120 11.19 15.16 -3.81
N ARG A 121 12.48 15.01 -4.12
CA ARG A 121 13.00 13.79 -4.77
C ARG A 121 12.91 12.54 -3.87
N ILE A 122 13.11 12.68 -2.56
CA ILE A 122 12.99 11.56 -1.60
C ILE A 122 11.53 11.11 -1.52
N ILE A 123 10.60 12.06 -1.36
CA ILE A 123 9.17 11.76 -1.24
C ILE A 123 8.63 11.14 -2.54
N SER A 124 8.98 11.69 -3.71
CA SER A 124 8.59 11.08 -4.98
C SER A 124 9.12 9.66 -5.15
N LYS A 125 10.34 9.35 -4.69
CA LYS A 125 10.86 7.96 -4.71
C LYS A 125 10.06 7.04 -3.80
N ILE A 126 9.65 7.51 -2.63
CA ILE A 126 8.85 6.72 -1.67
C ILE A 126 7.51 6.34 -2.30
N ILE A 127 6.83 7.32 -2.92
CA ILE A 127 5.56 7.10 -3.64
C ILE A 127 5.75 6.04 -4.74
N ILE A 128 6.81 6.15 -5.54
CA ILE A 128 7.11 5.17 -6.61
C ILE A 128 7.33 3.78 -6.03
N ILE A 129 8.10 3.62 -4.95
CA ILE A 129 8.32 2.33 -4.30
C ILE A 129 6.99 1.74 -3.82
N SER A 130 6.15 2.53 -3.18
CA SER A 130 4.83 2.06 -2.71
C SER A 130 3.91 1.63 -3.85
N ILE A 131 4.01 2.26 -5.03
CA ILE A 131 3.29 1.83 -6.25
C ILE A 131 3.85 0.52 -6.79
N VAL A 132 5.19 0.39 -6.86
CA VAL A 132 5.87 -0.83 -7.32
C VAL A 132 5.52 -2.02 -6.44
N VAL A 133 5.41 -1.82 -5.12
CA VAL A 133 4.95 -2.84 -4.18
C VAL A 133 3.54 -3.30 -4.54
N GLU A 134 2.61 -2.40 -4.85
CA GLU A 134 1.26 -2.83 -5.26
C GLU A 134 1.26 -3.55 -6.61
N LEU A 135 2.12 -3.16 -7.56
CA LEU A 135 2.27 -3.88 -8.85
C LEU A 135 2.83 -5.29 -8.68
N SER A 136 3.56 -5.58 -7.61
CA SER A 136 4.05 -6.94 -7.32
C SER A 136 2.90 -7.94 -7.10
N PHE A 137 1.73 -7.48 -6.68
CA PHE A 137 0.53 -8.31 -6.60
C PHE A 137 0.12 -8.85 -7.98
N LEU A 138 0.14 -8.01 -9.02
CA LEU A 138 -0.17 -8.43 -10.38
C LEU A 138 0.84 -9.47 -10.89
N LEU A 139 2.11 -9.34 -10.50
CA LEU A 139 3.14 -10.34 -10.82
C LEU A 139 2.87 -11.66 -10.09
N ALA A 140 2.58 -11.61 -8.79
CA ALA A 140 2.23 -12.80 -8.01
C ALA A 140 1.00 -13.51 -8.58
N TRP A 141 -0.03 -12.74 -8.94
CA TRP A 141 -1.25 -13.24 -9.56
C TRP A 141 -0.97 -13.85 -10.94
N GLY A 142 -0.20 -13.17 -11.79
CA GLY A 142 0.21 -13.68 -13.10
C GLY A 142 1.02 -14.97 -13.03
N VAL A 143 1.78 -15.22 -11.95
CA VAL A 143 2.48 -16.50 -11.75
C VAL A 143 1.52 -17.64 -11.37
N ILE A 144 0.40 -17.34 -10.70
CA ILE A 144 -0.59 -18.32 -10.22
C ILE A 144 -1.77 -18.48 -11.19
N TYR A 145 -1.81 -17.72 -12.29
CA TYR A 145 -2.96 -17.67 -13.21
C TYR A 145 -3.45 -19.06 -13.65
N GLN A 146 -2.53 -20.01 -13.90
CA GLN A 146 -2.85 -21.39 -14.30
C GLN A 146 -3.53 -22.22 -13.19
N SER A 147 -3.30 -21.85 -11.92
CA SER A 147 -3.95 -22.52 -10.79
C SER A 147 -5.36 -21.98 -10.55
N ILE A 148 -5.59 -20.70 -10.87
CA ILE A 148 -6.89 -20.02 -10.68
C ILE A 148 -7.94 -20.55 -11.65
N ASP A 149 -7.57 -20.88 -12.88
CA ASP A 149 -8.52 -21.29 -13.92
C ASP A 149 -9.19 -22.66 -13.70
N ALA A 150 -8.61 -23.49 -12.82
CA ALA A 150 -9.12 -24.84 -12.57
C ALA A 150 -10.28 -24.89 -11.56
N TYR A 151 -10.62 -23.78 -10.88
CA TYR A 151 -11.47 -23.81 -9.67
C TYR A 151 -12.47 -22.63 -9.53
N VAL A 152 -12.89 -22.00 -10.64
CA VAL A 152 -13.89 -20.92 -10.59
C VAL A 152 -15.19 -21.31 -11.26
N LYS A 153 -16.29 -21.28 -10.48
CA LYS A 153 -17.64 -21.41 -11.03
C LYS A 153 -17.94 -20.19 -11.85
N THR A 154 -18.08 -20.44 -13.13
CA THR A 154 -18.45 -19.44 -14.09
C THR A 154 -19.94 -19.15 -14.03
N PHE A 155 -20.38 -18.29 -13.12
CA PHE A 155 -21.74 -17.74 -13.16
C PHE A 155 -22.03 -16.98 -14.48
N PHE A 156 -20.98 -16.52 -15.17
CA PHE A 156 -21.03 -15.76 -16.44
C PHE A 156 -20.26 -16.41 -17.61
N GLY A 157 -19.74 -17.64 -17.48
CA GLY A 157 -18.88 -18.24 -18.51
C GLY A 157 -17.45 -17.67 -18.63
N LEU A 158 -17.03 -16.80 -17.69
CA LEU A 158 -15.69 -16.18 -17.63
C LEU A 158 -14.65 -17.00 -16.85
N GLU A 159 -13.53 -17.34 -17.50
CA GLU A 159 -12.31 -17.89 -16.86
C GLU A 159 -12.01 -17.25 -15.48
N GLY A 160 -11.62 -18.08 -14.51
CA GLY A 160 -11.41 -17.64 -13.12
C GLY A 160 -10.38 -16.53 -12.99
N ASN A 161 -9.40 -16.55 -13.88
CA ASN A 161 -8.43 -15.49 -14.04
C ASN A 161 -9.08 -14.16 -14.44
N MET A 162 -9.96 -14.17 -15.45
CA MET A 162 -10.66 -12.97 -15.92
C MET A 162 -11.56 -12.37 -14.83
N PHE A 163 -12.16 -13.21 -13.98
CA PHE A 163 -12.95 -12.75 -12.83
C PHE A 163 -12.11 -11.94 -11.83
N VAL A 164 -10.95 -12.48 -11.42
CA VAL A 164 -10.01 -11.77 -10.52
C VAL A 164 -9.54 -10.46 -11.15
N PHE A 165 -9.26 -10.47 -12.45
CA PHE A 165 -8.86 -9.26 -13.18
C PHE A 165 -9.93 -8.18 -13.15
N LEU A 166 -11.20 -8.54 -13.40
CA LEU A 166 -12.31 -7.61 -13.38
C LEU A 166 -12.51 -7.00 -12.00
N ILE A 167 -12.43 -7.80 -10.93
CA ILE A 167 -12.48 -7.30 -9.55
C ILE A 167 -11.34 -6.31 -9.30
N TRP A 168 -10.13 -6.61 -9.78
CA TRP A 168 -8.99 -5.72 -9.65
C TRP A 168 -9.19 -4.39 -10.40
N ILE A 169 -9.70 -4.43 -11.65
CA ILE A 169 -10.02 -3.24 -12.44
C ILE A 169 -11.12 -2.41 -11.78
N ILE A 170 -12.17 -3.03 -11.26
CA ILE A 170 -13.23 -2.35 -10.50
C ILE A 170 -12.62 -1.66 -9.27
N GLY A 171 -11.73 -2.34 -8.55
CA GLY A 171 -10.96 -1.75 -7.45
C GLY A 171 -10.15 -0.54 -7.89
N LEU A 172 -9.46 -0.64 -9.04
CA LEU A 172 -8.66 0.44 -9.61
C LEU A 172 -9.52 1.65 -9.95
N ILE A 173 -10.63 1.47 -10.66
CA ILE A 173 -11.56 2.55 -11.02
C ILE A 173 -12.14 3.20 -9.76
N TYR A 174 -12.61 2.37 -8.82
CA TYR A 174 -13.12 2.85 -7.53
C TYR A 174 -12.08 3.70 -6.80
N GLY A 175 -10.84 3.22 -6.71
CA GLY A 175 -9.77 3.93 -6.02
C GLY A 175 -9.41 5.24 -6.71
N ILE A 176 -9.40 5.32 -8.04
CA ILE A 176 -9.23 6.60 -8.77
C ILE A 176 -10.32 7.59 -8.38
N VAL A 177 -11.60 7.20 -8.50
CA VAL A 177 -12.74 8.08 -8.22
C VAL A 177 -12.70 8.56 -6.77
N PHE A 178 -12.57 7.62 -5.84
CA PHE A 178 -12.59 7.90 -4.41
C PHE A 178 -11.43 8.79 -3.97
N SER A 179 -10.21 8.49 -4.42
CA SER A 179 -9.02 9.29 -4.09
C SER A 179 -9.02 10.65 -4.76
N SER A 180 -9.58 10.78 -5.98
CA SER A 180 -9.71 12.07 -6.64
C SER A 180 -10.66 12.99 -5.88
N ILE A 181 -11.81 12.46 -5.43
CA ILE A 181 -12.76 13.19 -4.58
C ILE A 181 -12.07 13.62 -3.29
N GLN A 182 -11.43 12.69 -2.57
CA GLN A 182 -10.74 13.01 -1.32
C GLN A 182 -9.62 14.04 -1.51
N SER A 183 -8.88 13.95 -2.62
CA SER A 183 -7.83 14.89 -2.97
C SER A 183 -8.35 16.29 -3.29
N TRP A 184 -9.56 16.41 -3.82
CA TRP A 184 -10.13 17.71 -4.13
C TRP A 184 -10.55 18.50 -2.87
N PHE A 185 -10.98 17.79 -1.83
CA PHE A 185 -11.40 18.39 -0.55
C PHE A 185 -10.25 18.58 0.44
N SER A 186 -9.03 18.13 0.12
CA SER A 186 -7.89 18.16 1.04
C SER A 186 -6.81 19.13 0.56
N ASN A 187 -6.33 19.98 1.46
CA ASN A 187 -5.12 20.78 1.25
C ASN A 187 -3.87 20.15 1.92
N ASP A 188 -4.02 18.97 2.50
CA ASP A 188 -3.00 18.31 3.31
C ASP A 188 -2.36 17.11 2.62
N PHE A 189 -1.23 16.67 3.17
CA PHE A 189 -0.59 15.42 2.77
C PHE A 189 -1.52 14.23 3.04
N LEU A 190 -1.92 13.57 1.96
CA LEU A 190 -2.82 12.42 2.00
C LEU A 190 -2.06 11.10 2.24
N LEU A 191 -0.77 11.07 1.90
CA LEU A 191 0.17 9.98 2.19
C LEU A 191 1.07 10.31 3.39
N LYS A 192 0.57 11.09 4.35
CA LYS A 192 1.34 11.57 5.51
C LYS A 192 2.05 10.42 6.23
N ASN A 193 1.40 9.27 6.33
CA ASN A 193 1.94 8.16 7.08
C ASN A 193 3.01 7.40 6.27
N GLU A 194 2.77 7.13 4.99
CA GLU A 194 3.75 6.49 4.11
C GLU A 194 5.03 7.35 4.00
N ILE A 195 4.86 8.67 3.87
CA ILE A 195 5.96 9.64 3.85
C ILE A 195 6.72 9.61 5.19
N SER A 196 6.00 9.62 6.31
CA SER A 196 6.62 9.67 7.64
C SER A 196 7.34 8.37 7.99
N ILE A 197 6.77 7.19 7.69
CA ILE A 197 7.41 5.89 7.90
C ILE A 197 8.69 5.80 7.06
N ALA A 198 8.60 6.17 5.79
CA ALA A 198 9.75 6.08 4.92
C ALA A 198 10.83 7.12 5.24
N LEU A 199 10.46 8.29 5.79
CA LEU A 199 11.43 9.26 6.33
C LEU A 199 12.13 8.73 7.59
N LEU A 200 11.41 8.03 8.48
CA LEU A 200 12.02 7.38 9.65
C LEU A 200 13.02 6.31 9.21
N VAL A 201 12.61 5.41 8.32
CA VAL A 201 13.46 4.35 7.76
C VAL A 201 14.67 4.95 7.03
N ALA A 202 14.46 5.95 6.17
CA ALA A 202 15.54 6.63 5.50
C ALA A 202 16.50 7.32 6.49
N GLY A 203 15.96 7.96 7.54
CA GLY A 203 16.73 8.59 8.60
C GLY A 203 17.61 7.59 9.36
N GLU A 204 17.08 6.42 9.70
CA GLU A 204 17.84 5.32 10.31
C GLU A 204 18.93 4.79 9.37
N PHE A 205 18.61 4.54 8.10
CA PHE A 205 19.62 4.15 7.10
C PHE A 205 20.71 5.22 6.92
N PHE A 206 20.37 6.50 6.99
CA PHE A 206 21.35 7.59 6.95
C PHE A 206 22.22 7.62 8.20
N LYS A 207 21.63 7.44 9.38
CA LYS A 207 22.36 7.37 10.65
C LYS A 207 23.34 6.20 10.65
N GLN A 208 22.89 5.01 10.24
CA GLN A 208 23.69 3.80 10.16
C GLN A 208 24.83 3.96 9.14
N LYS A 209 24.57 4.57 7.98
CA LYS A 209 25.60 4.86 6.97
C LYS A 209 26.62 5.91 7.43
N ILE A 210 26.23 6.83 8.30
CA ILE A 210 27.14 7.80 8.94
C ILE A 210 27.95 7.12 10.04
N GLU A 211 27.34 6.25 10.86
CA GLU A 211 28.04 5.43 11.85
C GLU A 211 29.03 4.47 11.21
N ASP A 212 28.68 3.82 10.09
CA ASP A 212 29.60 2.95 9.35
C ASP A 212 30.76 3.74 8.74
N LYS A 213 30.51 4.93 8.17
CA LYS A 213 31.58 5.80 7.66
C LYS A 213 32.46 6.34 8.78
N THR A 214 31.90 6.79 9.90
CA THR A 214 32.67 7.30 11.03
C THR A 214 33.40 6.19 11.79
N GLY A 215 32.85 4.98 11.84
CA GLY A 215 33.51 3.77 12.33
C GLY A 215 34.66 3.31 11.44
N PHE A 216 34.51 3.42 10.12
CA PHE A 216 35.59 3.16 9.15
C PHE A 216 36.72 4.19 9.29
N PHE A 217 36.41 5.49 9.41
CA PHE A 217 37.42 6.53 9.64
C PHE A 217 38.10 6.42 11.02
N ARG A 218 37.40 6.01 12.08
CA ARG A 218 37.99 5.74 13.40
C ARG A 218 38.94 4.55 13.41
N ARG A 219 38.74 3.57 12.52
CA ARG A 219 39.69 2.45 12.32
C ARG A 219 40.93 2.87 11.54
N PHE A 220 40.82 3.87 10.68
CA PHE A 220 41.95 4.40 9.88
C PHE A 220 42.74 5.53 10.56
N SER A 221 42.25 6.12 11.65
CA SER A 221 42.98 7.17 12.41
C SER A 221 43.70 6.64 13.65
N LYS A 222 43.82 5.31 13.79
CA LYS A 222 44.45 4.64 14.93
C LYS A 222 45.83 4.03 14.63
N ASP A 223 46.34 4.24 13.42
CA ASP A 223 47.73 3.98 13.04
C ASP A 223 48.43 5.33 12.76
#